data_AF-A0A7S2WK28-F1
#
_entry.id   AF-A0A7S2WK28-F1
#
_cell.length_a   1.000
_cell.length_b   1.000
_cell.length_c   1.000
_cell.angle_alpha   90.00
_cell.angle_beta   90.00
_cell.angle_gamma   90.00
#
_symmetry.space_group_name_H-M   'P 1'
#
loop_
_entity.id
_entity.type
_entity.pdbx_description
1 polymer ?
#
loop_
_entity_poly.entity_id
_entity_poly.type
_entity_poly.pdbx_seq_one_letter_code
_entity_poly.pdbx_strand_id
1 'polypeptide(L)'
;KKPTGITFILTAANIPCKNYDSIKDALVSIDHVVVAYYISLLSPPIKNNRTKARDVSRMIEELKEEFNLDKYNIIGHSIGGKIALLVAALHNDDKSLRAIMALDPVDQNPVEFTNPDTTKNLSLKNTGIDILMTFTDNGFFISKDHNARAINRFNPELKVVLHRNAGHMAYCDKDTGVSWKAVMRGGNKERNSIVKEETLEIVKKRMQTCLKKKASSKVGRIADKYKEAVTSNIDDIQNDVKKVTSGGKFGLAKKMLNL
;
A
#
# COMPACT_ATOMS: atom_id res chain seq x y z
N LYS A 1 -10.56 24.68 -1.17
CA LYS A 1 -9.30 24.90 -0.41
C LYS A 1 -8.15 24.33 -1.25
N LYS A 2 -6.95 24.95 -1.24
CA LYS A 2 -5.81 24.41 -2.00
C LYS A 2 -5.29 23.16 -1.28
N PRO A 3 -4.93 22.08 -2.00
CA PRO A 3 -4.30 20.94 -1.36
C PRO A 3 -2.98 21.32 -0.68
N THR A 4 -2.66 20.64 0.41
CA THR A 4 -1.40 20.78 1.18
C THR A 4 -0.40 19.65 0.87
N GLY A 5 -0.87 18.60 0.18
CA GLY A 5 -0.07 17.48 -0.30
C GLY A 5 -0.86 16.55 -1.20
N ILE A 6 -0.15 15.59 -1.79
CA ILE A 6 -0.74 14.41 -2.44
C ILE A 6 -0.29 13.16 -1.66
N THR A 7 -1.16 12.16 -1.57
CA THR A 7 -0.79 10.87 -0.98
C THR A 7 -1.43 9.73 -1.75
N PHE A 8 -0.59 8.78 -2.14
CA PHE A 8 -1.00 7.57 -2.82
C PHE A 8 -1.30 6.49 -1.79
N ILE A 9 -2.45 5.83 -1.89
CA ILE A 9 -2.80 4.66 -1.07
C ILE A 9 -2.69 3.41 -1.93
N LEU A 10 -1.70 2.57 -1.64
CA LEU A 10 -1.50 1.28 -2.30
C LEU A 10 -2.16 0.18 -1.47
N THR A 11 -3.21 -0.43 -1.99
CA THR A 11 -3.98 -1.41 -1.22
C THR A 11 -3.18 -2.69 -0.98
N ALA A 12 -3.62 -3.49 -0.02
CA ALA A 12 -3.23 -4.88 0.08
C ALA A 12 -3.81 -5.69 -1.09
N ALA A 13 -3.30 -6.90 -1.27
CA ALA A 13 -3.68 -7.80 -2.35
C ALA A 13 -5.20 -8.03 -2.38
N ASN A 14 -5.84 -7.70 -3.50
CA ASN A 14 -7.27 -7.90 -3.72
C ASN A 14 -8.16 -7.27 -2.62
N ILE A 15 -7.71 -6.18 -1.99
CA ILE A 15 -8.50 -5.38 -1.05
C ILE A 15 -9.01 -4.13 -1.78
N PRO A 16 -10.33 -3.94 -1.91
CA PRO A 16 -10.88 -2.76 -2.57
C PRO A 16 -10.46 -1.45 -1.89
N CYS A 17 -10.27 -0.38 -2.68
CA CYS A 17 -9.90 0.93 -2.17
C CYS A 17 -10.87 1.47 -1.09
N LYS A 18 -12.17 1.17 -1.20
CA LYS A 18 -13.20 1.55 -0.21
C LYS A 18 -12.99 0.97 1.20
N ASN A 19 -12.08 0.02 1.37
CA ASN A 19 -11.70 -0.47 2.70
C ASN A 19 -10.61 0.39 3.36
N TYR A 20 -10.21 1.48 2.72
CA TYR A 20 -9.24 2.46 3.22
C TYR A 20 -9.86 3.86 3.30
N ASP A 21 -11.19 3.94 3.35
CA ASP A 21 -11.94 5.19 3.46
C ASP A 21 -11.55 5.96 4.72
N SER A 22 -11.31 5.34 5.89
CA SER A 22 -10.86 6.09 7.07
C SER A 22 -9.49 6.72 6.88
N ILE A 23 -8.56 6.05 6.17
CA ILE A 23 -7.23 6.60 5.87
C ILE A 23 -7.37 7.75 4.87
N LYS A 24 -8.21 7.57 3.84
CA LYS A 24 -8.55 8.62 2.88
C LYS A 24 -9.15 9.84 3.61
N ASP A 25 -10.11 9.63 4.51
CA ASP A 25 -10.78 10.70 5.25
C ASP A 25 -9.80 11.42 6.19
N ALA A 26 -8.89 10.69 6.84
CA ALA A 26 -7.81 11.28 7.64
C ALA A 26 -6.89 12.17 6.80
N LEU A 27 -6.52 11.74 5.58
CA LEU A 27 -5.73 12.54 4.64
C LEU A 27 -6.50 13.75 4.11
N VAL A 28 -7.78 13.60 3.77
CA VAL A 28 -8.63 14.69 3.31
C VAL A 28 -8.83 15.73 4.43
N SER A 29 -8.91 15.30 5.70
CA SER A 29 -9.03 16.19 6.85
C SER A 29 -7.83 17.13 7.05
N ILE A 30 -6.67 16.78 6.46
CA ILE A 30 -5.45 17.60 6.43
C ILE A 30 -5.20 18.21 5.04
N ASP A 31 -6.23 18.28 4.19
CA ASP A 31 -6.24 18.86 2.85
C ASP A 31 -5.36 18.17 1.80
N HIS A 32 -5.20 16.85 1.88
CA HIS A 32 -4.48 16.11 0.84
C HIS A 32 -5.37 15.75 -0.36
N VAL A 33 -4.78 15.74 -1.56
CA VAL A 33 -5.28 14.93 -2.68
C VAL A 33 -4.93 13.47 -2.40
N VAL A 34 -5.91 12.58 -2.52
CA VAL A 34 -5.72 11.15 -2.26
C VAL A 34 -5.92 10.37 -3.56
N VAL A 35 -4.92 9.57 -3.93
CA VAL A 35 -4.98 8.70 -5.11
C VAL A 35 -4.88 7.25 -4.63
N ALA A 36 -5.96 6.48 -4.74
CA ALA A 36 -5.97 5.08 -4.33
C ALA A 36 -5.68 4.16 -5.52
N TYR A 37 -4.73 3.25 -5.35
CA TYR A 37 -4.31 2.28 -6.35
C TYR A 37 -4.61 0.86 -5.87
N TYR A 38 -5.55 0.19 -6.55
CA TYR A 38 -5.94 -1.17 -6.26
C TYR A 38 -4.89 -2.16 -6.75
N ILE A 39 -4.46 -3.07 -5.87
CA ILE A 39 -3.49 -4.11 -6.21
C ILE A 39 -4.20 -5.44 -6.46
N SER A 40 -4.37 -5.77 -7.74
CA SER A 40 -4.79 -7.10 -8.17
C SER A 40 -3.61 -8.07 -8.17
N LEU A 41 -3.83 -9.28 -7.64
CA LEU A 41 -2.94 -10.42 -7.87
C LEU A 41 -3.40 -11.31 -9.04
N LEU A 42 -4.63 -11.13 -9.50
CA LEU A 42 -5.28 -12.03 -10.46
C LEU A 42 -5.25 -11.52 -11.91
N SER A 43 -4.94 -10.25 -12.15
CA SER A 43 -5.08 -9.64 -13.47
C SER A 43 -4.05 -8.52 -13.72
N PRO A 44 -3.34 -8.50 -14.87
CA PRO A 44 -2.98 -9.64 -15.72
C PRO A 44 -1.97 -10.56 -15.01
N PRO A 45 -1.90 -11.85 -15.37
CA PRO A 45 -0.84 -12.73 -14.90
C PRO A 45 0.52 -12.14 -15.33
N ILE A 46 1.54 -12.17 -14.47
CA ILE A 46 2.96 -11.83 -14.79
C ILE A 46 3.39 -10.36 -14.54
N LYS A 47 2.65 -9.50 -13.81
CA LYS A 47 3.29 -8.27 -13.26
C LYS A 47 3.89 -8.53 -11.89
N ASN A 48 5.21 -8.68 -11.85
CA ASN A 48 5.96 -8.76 -10.58
C ASN A 48 5.87 -7.44 -9.80
N ASN A 49 6.27 -7.45 -8.53
CA ASN A 49 6.15 -6.27 -7.66
C ASN A 49 6.99 -5.07 -8.13
N ARG A 50 8.12 -5.30 -8.82
CA ARG A 50 8.91 -4.23 -9.44
C ARG A 50 8.16 -3.55 -10.59
N THR A 51 7.47 -4.32 -11.44
CA THR A 51 6.62 -3.77 -12.50
C THR A 51 5.51 -2.89 -11.92
N LYS A 52 4.87 -3.34 -10.84
CA LYS A 52 3.86 -2.54 -10.13
C LYS A 52 4.43 -1.26 -9.54
N ALA A 53 5.64 -1.31 -8.96
CA ALA A 53 6.33 -0.13 -8.44
C ALA A 53 6.64 0.89 -9.56
N ARG A 54 7.13 0.41 -10.71
CA ARG A 54 7.34 1.25 -11.89
C ARG A 54 6.04 1.90 -12.38
N ASP A 55 4.96 1.12 -12.46
CA ASP A 55 3.66 1.62 -12.92
C ASP A 55 3.10 2.69 -11.94
N VAL A 56 3.30 2.51 -10.62
CA VAL A 56 2.99 3.52 -9.60
C VAL A 56 3.84 4.79 -9.78
N SER A 57 5.15 4.66 -9.98
CA SER A 57 6.04 5.80 -10.24
C SER A 57 5.63 6.58 -11.48
N ARG A 58 5.28 5.91 -12.60
CA ARG A 58 4.81 6.58 -13.82
C ARG A 58 3.52 7.37 -13.59
N MET A 59 2.55 6.77 -12.90
CA MET A 59 1.30 7.44 -12.53
C MET A 59 1.58 8.68 -11.66
N ILE A 60 2.56 8.62 -10.76
CA ILE A 60 2.94 9.76 -9.94
C ILE A 60 3.52 10.89 -10.79
N GLU A 61 4.42 10.59 -11.73
CA GLU A 61 4.98 11.61 -12.63
C GLU A 61 3.90 12.31 -13.47
N GLU A 62 2.97 11.54 -14.04
CA GLU A 62 1.83 12.08 -14.79
C GLU A 62 1.00 13.08 -13.94
N LEU A 63 0.80 12.78 -12.66
CA LEU A 63 0.03 13.63 -11.74
C LEU A 63 0.87 14.78 -11.17
N LYS A 64 2.19 14.63 -11.03
CA LYS A 64 3.07 15.70 -10.52
C LYS A 64 3.03 16.93 -11.42
N GLU A 65 3.07 16.75 -12.72
CA GLU A 65 2.97 17.84 -13.69
C GLU A 65 1.64 18.58 -13.58
N GLU A 66 0.53 17.84 -13.43
CA GLU A 66 -0.80 18.44 -13.36
C GLU A 66 -1.02 19.24 -12.07
N PHE A 67 -0.65 18.64 -10.94
CA PHE A 67 -0.87 19.26 -9.63
C PHE A 67 0.26 20.21 -9.23
N ASN A 68 1.30 20.35 -10.07
CA ASN A 68 2.50 21.14 -9.82
C ASN A 68 3.13 20.80 -8.45
N LEU A 69 3.37 19.50 -8.23
CA LEU A 69 3.79 18.95 -6.95
C LEU A 69 5.30 18.73 -6.91
N ASP A 70 5.97 19.38 -5.97
CA ASP A 70 7.40 19.15 -5.74
C ASP A 70 7.65 17.83 -4.98
N LYS A 71 6.70 17.43 -4.12
CA LYS A 71 6.82 16.26 -3.23
C LYS A 71 5.51 15.50 -3.09
N TYR A 72 5.60 14.18 -2.88
CA TYR A 72 4.46 13.31 -2.61
C TYR A 72 4.73 12.31 -1.48
N ASN A 73 3.67 11.66 -0.99
CA ASN A 73 3.77 10.57 -0.02
C ASN A 73 3.12 9.29 -0.56
N ILE A 74 3.50 8.15 0.02
CA ILE A 74 2.84 6.85 -0.21
C ILE A 74 2.45 6.21 1.12
N ILE A 75 1.23 5.69 1.21
CA ILE A 75 0.80 4.73 2.23
C ILE A 75 0.58 3.41 1.50
N GLY A 76 1.21 2.33 1.96
CA GLY A 76 1.04 1.01 1.34
C GLY A 76 0.74 -0.05 2.39
N HIS A 77 -0.28 -0.88 2.17
CA HIS A 77 -0.63 -1.99 3.08
C HIS A 77 -0.20 -3.33 2.48
N SER A 78 0.43 -4.21 3.27
CA SER A 78 0.78 -5.57 2.86
C SER A 78 1.69 -5.55 1.63
N ILE A 79 1.30 -6.21 0.53
CA ILE A 79 2.00 -6.11 -0.76
C ILE A 79 2.11 -4.67 -1.28
N GLY A 80 1.14 -3.80 -0.99
CA GLY A 80 1.21 -2.38 -1.30
C GLY A 80 2.29 -1.67 -0.50
N GLY A 81 2.54 -2.11 0.74
CA GLY A 81 3.66 -1.64 1.56
C GLY A 81 5.00 -1.99 0.92
N LYS A 82 5.17 -3.24 0.47
CA LYS A 82 6.36 -3.66 -0.28
C LYS A 82 6.55 -2.83 -1.56
N ILE A 83 5.49 -2.62 -2.33
CA ILE A 83 5.55 -1.84 -3.58
C ILE A 83 5.93 -0.38 -3.30
N ALA A 84 5.42 0.22 -2.21
CA ALA A 84 5.86 1.55 -1.79
C ALA A 84 7.38 1.60 -1.51
N LEU A 85 7.91 0.59 -0.80
CA LEU A 85 9.35 0.49 -0.55
C LEU A 85 10.15 0.28 -1.86
N LEU A 86 9.63 -0.48 -2.82
CA LEU A 86 10.25 -0.63 -4.13
C LEU A 86 10.29 0.67 -4.92
N VAL A 87 9.25 1.52 -4.83
CA VAL A 87 9.27 2.86 -5.43
C VAL A 87 10.42 3.68 -4.84
N ALA A 88 10.58 3.68 -3.52
CA ALA A 88 11.71 4.37 -2.87
C ALA A 88 13.08 3.85 -3.31
N ALA A 89 13.24 2.53 -3.41
CA ALA A 89 14.52 1.91 -3.72
C ALA A 89 14.92 2.00 -5.21
N LEU A 90 13.95 2.04 -6.12
CA LEU A 90 14.19 1.88 -7.56
C LEU A 90 13.78 3.08 -8.42
N HIS A 91 12.91 3.97 -7.90
CA HIS A 91 12.19 4.94 -8.74
C HIS A 91 12.06 6.32 -8.10
N ASN A 92 12.99 6.71 -7.21
CA ASN A 92 13.00 8.02 -6.54
C ASN A 92 14.27 8.84 -6.86
N ASP A 93 14.74 8.78 -8.11
CA ASP A 93 15.98 9.45 -8.53
C ASP A 93 15.91 10.97 -8.40
N ASP A 94 14.72 11.55 -8.62
CA ASP A 94 14.45 12.99 -8.49
C ASP A 94 14.20 13.44 -7.04
N LYS A 95 14.25 12.49 -6.09
CA LYS A 95 14.01 12.68 -4.66
C LYS A 95 12.64 13.25 -4.34
N SER A 96 11.64 13.14 -5.20
CA SER A 96 10.32 13.74 -5.00
C SER A 96 9.44 13.00 -3.99
N LEU A 97 9.74 11.73 -3.67
CA LEU A 97 9.10 11.02 -2.57
C LEU A 97 9.57 11.58 -1.22
N ARG A 98 8.64 12.13 -0.44
CA ARG A 98 8.92 12.69 0.90
C ARG A 98 8.81 11.63 2.00
N ALA A 99 7.71 10.88 2.01
CA ALA A 99 7.40 9.96 3.11
C ALA A 99 6.71 8.69 2.64
N ILE A 100 7.03 7.58 3.32
CA ILE A 100 6.32 6.30 3.19
C ILE A 100 5.77 5.90 4.55
N MET A 101 4.51 5.48 4.59
CA MET A 101 3.96 4.66 5.67
C MET A 101 3.61 3.27 5.13
N ALA A 102 4.49 2.31 5.37
CA ALA A 102 4.28 0.91 4.99
C ALA A 102 3.57 0.19 6.14
N LEU A 103 2.28 -0.06 5.97
CA LEU A 103 1.42 -0.76 6.91
C LEU A 103 1.61 -2.27 6.74
N ASP A 104 2.27 -2.89 7.71
CA ASP A 104 2.52 -4.34 7.75
C ASP A 104 3.01 -4.92 6.40
N PRO A 105 4.12 -4.38 5.84
CA PRO A 105 4.63 -4.82 4.55
C PRO A 105 5.08 -6.28 4.59
N VAL A 106 4.89 -6.97 3.46
CA VAL A 106 5.33 -8.36 3.26
C VAL A 106 6.36 -8.45 2.14
N ASP A 107 7.56 -8.90 2.46
CA ASP A 107 8.67 -9.02 1.52
C ASP A 107 8.80 -10.45 0.96
N GLN A 108 7.74 -10.94 0.32
CA GLN A 108 7.72 -12.26 -0.32
C GLN A 108 7.49 -12.14 -1.83
N ASN A 109 7.89 -13.19 -2.56
CA ASN A 109 7.54 -13.46 -3.97
C ASN A 109 7.69 -12.27 -4.94
N PRO A 110 8.92 -11.89 -5.32
CA PRO A 110 10.23 -12.37 -4.84
C PRO A 110 10.68 -11.62 -3.58
N VAL A 111 11.66 -12.12 -2.83
CA VAL A 111 12.26 -11.39 -1.69
C VAL A 111 13.20 -10.31 -2.20
N GLU A 112 13.04 -9.06 -1.75
CA GLU A 112 13.76 -7.89 -2.28
C GLU A 112 14.60 -7.15 -1.22
N PHE A 113 14.22 -7.26 0.05
CA PHE A 113 14.84 -6.52 1.16
C PHE A 113 15.36 -7.44 2.28
N THR A 114 14.92 -8.70 2.29
CA THR A 114 15.18 -9.69 3.36
C THR A 114 15.79 -10.99 2.83
N ASN A 115 16.51 -10.92 1.70
CA ASN A 115 17.23 -12.05 1.12
C ASN A 115 18.34 -12.51 2.08
N PRO A 116 18.50 -13.83 2.31
CA PRO A 116 19.62 -14.37 3.08
C PRO A 116 20.99 -14.01 2.49
N ASP A 117 21.10 -13.93 1.17
CA ASP A 117 22.24 -13.34 0.49
C ASP A 117 22.06 -11.82 0.48
N THR A 118 22.65 -11.18 1.49
CA THR A 118 22.47 -9.75 1.75
C THR A 118 22.95 -8.85 0.63
N THR A 119 23.82 -9.35 -0.26
CA THR A 119 24.30 -8.61 -1.44
C THR A 119 23.19 -8.38 -2.48
N LYS A 120 22.11 -9.16 -2.41
CA LYS A 120 20.94 -9.04 -3.29
C LYS A 120 19.85 -8.11 -2.75
N ASN A 121 19.98 -7.65 -1.50
CA ASN A 121 18.98 -6.78 -0.89
C ASN A 121 19.05 -5.37 -1.48
N LEU A 122 17.89 -4.85 -1.85
CA LEU A 122 17.73 -3.44 -2.17
C LEU A 122 17.94 -2.61 -0.89
N SER A 123 18.66 -1.51 -1.03
CA SER A 123 18.96 -0.60 0.07
C SER A 123 17.93 0.53 0.15
N LEU A 124 17.48 0.84 1.37
CA LEU A 124 16.67 2.03 1.68
C LEU A 124 17.48 3.10 2.42
N LYS A 125 18.80 2.88 2.56
CA LYS A 125 19.74 3.80 3.21
C LYS A 125 19.91 5.07 2.40
N ASN A 126 20.07 6.20 3.10
CA ASN A 126 20.41 7.51 2.52
C ASN A 126 19.42 8.02 1.46
N THR A 127 18.19 7.50 1.43
CA THR A 127 17.14 7.93 0.48
C THR A 127 16.63 9.34 0.77
N GLY A 128 16.80 9.84 2.01
CA GLY A 128 16.25 11.12 2.47
C GLY A 128 14.73 11.08 2.69
N ILE A 129 14.10 9.90 2.58
CA ILE A 129 12.67 9.68 2.73
C ILE A 129 12.36 9.41 4.22
N ASP A 130 11.31 10.01 4.79
CA ASP A 130 10.78 9.59 6.10
C ASP A 130 9.97 8.30 5.93
N ILE A 131 10.63 7.16 6.13
CA ILE A 131 10.00 5.84 6.04
C ILE A 131 9.64 5.36 7.45
N LEU A 132 8.33 5.15 7.66
CA LEU A 132 7.80 4.39 8.78
C LEU A 132 7.24 3.07 8.27
N MET A 133 7.62 1.98 8.92
CA MET A 133 6.94 0.70 8.76
C MET A 133 6.17 0.37 10.04
N THR A 134 4.96 -0.14 9.90
CA THR A 134 4.26 -0.79 11.02
C THR A 134 4.28 -2.29 10.80
N PHE A 135 4.13 -3.08 11.85
CA PHE A 135 3.81 -4.50 11.72
C PHE A 135 2.98 -4.98 12.89
N THR A 136 2.23 -6.04 12.63
CA THR A 136 1.43 -6.71 13.65
C THR A 136 2.10 -8.02 14.08
N ASP A 137 1.81 -8.51 15.29
CA ASP A 137 2.34 -9.79 15.79
C ASP A 137 1.33 -10.94 15.73
N ASN A 138 0.07 -10.67 15.34
CA ASN A 138 -0.93 -11.69 15.10
C ASN A 138 -1.33 -11.74 13.62
N GLY A 139 -1.08 -12.88 12.98
CA GLY A 139 -1.45 -13.14 11.60
C GLY A 139 -0.78 -14.42 11.14
N PHE A 140 -1.59 -15.44 10.83
CA PHE A 140 -1.08 -16.79 10.60
C PHE A 140 -0.14 -16.90 9.38
N PHE A 141 -0.22 -15.97 8.43
CA PHE A 141 0.45 -16.07 7.13
C PHE A 141 1.58 -15.08 6.90
N ILE A 142 1.89 -14.21 7.86
CA ILE A 142 3.02 -13.27 7.70
C ILE A 142 4.27 -13.91 8.28
N SER A 143 5.19 -14.27 7.40
CA SER A 143 6.50 -14.75 7.82
C SER A 143 7.20 -13.67 8.66
N LYS A 144 7.66 -14.07 9.85
CA LYS A 144 8.47 -13.22 10.72
C LYS A 144 9.81 -12.82 10.08
N ASP A 145 10.23 -13.55 9.06
CA ASP A 145 11.48 -13.32 8.33
C ASP A 145 11.31 -12.38 7.13
N HIS A 146 10.08 -12.00 6.80
CA HIS A 146 9.76 -11.14 5.65
C HIS A 146 8.79 -10.00 6.00
N ASN A 147 8.62 -9.67 7.28
CA ASN A 147 7.80 -8.54 7.71
C ASN A 147 8.64 -7.27 7.93
N ALA A 148 8.02 -6.18 8.38
CA ALA A 148 8.72 -4.91 8.64
C ALA A 148 9.93 -5.05 9.58
N ARG A 149 9.85 -5.93 10.59
CA ARG A 149 10.95 -6.15 11.53
C ARG A 149 12.14 -6.79 10.82
N ALA A 150 11.90 -7.74 9.93
CA ALA A 150 12.97 -8.34 9.13
C ALA A 150 13.59 -7.34 8.16
N ILE A 151 12.78 -6.54 7.46
CA ILE A 151 13.26 -5.47 6.56
C ILE A 151 14.16 -4.48 7.31
N ASN A 152 13.77 -4.12 8.54
CA ASN A 152 14.51 -3.18 9.39
C ASN A 152 15.85 -3.75 9.90
N ARG A 153 16.02 -5.07 10.04
CA ARG A 153 17.34 -5.64 10.38
C ARG A 153 18.41 -5.27 9.33
N PHE A 154 18.01 -5.14 8.07
CA PHE A 154 18.91 -4.76 6.97
C PHE A 154 18.94 -3.23 6.72
N ASN A 155 17.93 -2.51 7.21
CA ASN A 155 17.78 -1.06 7.11
C ASN A 155 17.46 -0.46 8.50
N PRO A 156 18.42 -0.47 9.45
CA PRO A 156 18.18 -0.14 10.86
C PRO A 156 17.81 1.32 11.13
N GLU A 157 18.08 2.22 10.18
CA GLU A 157 17.72 3.63 10.24
C GLU A 157 16.23 3.90 10.03
N LEU A 158 15.50 2.92 9.48
CA LEU A 158 14.05 3.05 9.28
C LEU A 158 13.30 2.92 10.60
N LYS A 159 12.22 3.69 10.75
CA LYS A 159 11.39 3.64 11.95
C LYS A 159 10.40 2.48 11.84
N VAL A 160 10.26 1.71 12.92
CA VAL A 160 9.29 0.61 12.99
C VAL A 160 8.38 0.75 14.20
N VAL A 161 7.09 0.49 14.02
CA VAL A 161 6.08 0.39 15.09
C VAL A 161 5.51 -1.01 15.13
N LEU A 162 5.62 -1.68 16.28
CA LEU A 162 4.95 -2.95 16.54
C LEU A 162 3.57 -2.69 17.14
N HIS A 163 2.53 -3.19 16.50
CA HIS A 163 1.18 -3.25 17.05
C HIS A 163 0.92 -4.64 17.61
N ARG A 164 1.03 -4.75 18.94
CA ARG A 164 0.79 -6.01 19.64
C ARG A 164 -0.68 -6.40 19.62
N ASN A 165 -0.95 -7.69 19.60
CA ASN A 165 -2.25 -8.34 19.68
C ASN A 165 -3.24 -7.94 18.57
N ALA A 166 -2.73 -7.46 17.43
CA ALA A 166 -3.53 -6.97 16.31
C ALA A 166 -3.33 -7.84 15.06
N GLY A 167 -4.34 -7.89 14.21
CA GLY A 167 -4.34 -8.60 12.96
C GLY A 167 -3.71 -7.83 11.82
N HIS A 168 -3.20 -8.53 10.83
CA HIS A 168 -2.73 -7.93 9.57
C HIS A 168 -3.76 -6.97 8.95
N MET A 169 -5.05 -7.29 9.06
CA MET A 169 -6.14 -6.50 8.49
C MET A 169 -6.61 -5.32 9.37
N ALA A 170 -5.95 -5.03 10.50
CA ALA A 170 -6.34 -3.96 11.44
C ALA A 170 -6.40 -2.57 10.80
N TYR A 171 -5.72 -2.36 9.67
CA TYR A 171 -5.68 -1.08 8.96
C TYR A 171 -6.89 -0.83 8.04
N CYS A 172 -7.80 -1.79 7.88
CA CYS A 172 -8.94 -1.70 6.96
C CYS A 172 -10.25 -1.32 7.66
N ASP A 173 -11.15 -0.63 6.96
CA ASP A 173 -12.46 -0.21 7.47
C ASP A 173 -13.46 -1.33 7.63
N LYS A 174 -13.45 -2.25 6.67
CA LYS A 174 -14.42 -3.32 6.59
C LYS A 174 -13.74 -4.64 6.39
N ASP A 175 -14.36 -5.65 6.99
CA ASP A 175 -14.05 -7.05 6.81
C ASP A 175 -14.63 -7.61 5.49
N THR A 176 -14.34 -6.97 4.34
CA THR A 176 -14.94 -7.41 3.07
C THR A 176 -14.09 -8.45 2.31
N GLY A 177 -14.60 -9.69 2.25
CA GLY A 177 -14.47 -10.65 1.13
C GLY A 177 -13.38 -11.73 1.19
N VAL A 178 -13.75 -12.97 0.79
CA VAL A 178 -12.95 -14.21 0.53
C VAL A 178 -12.27 -14.90 1.75
N SER A 179 -12.35 -16.24 1.79
CA SER A 179 -11.97 -17.11 2.93
C SER A 179 -10.54 -16.94 3.46
N TRP A 180 -9.56 -16.64 2.60
CA TRP A 180 -8.17 -16.38 3.01
C TRP A 180 -8.04 -15.15 3.93
N LYS A 181 -8.95 -14.16 3.77
CA LYS A 181 -8.98 -12.99 4.65
C LYS A 181 -9.47 -13.32 6.04
N ALA A 182 -10.33 -14.32 6.22
CA ALA A 182 -10.77 -14.76 7.55
C ALA A 182 -9.61 -15.32 8.38
N VAL A 183 -8.59 -15.89 7.74
CA VAL A 183 -7.41 -16.44 8.42
C VAL A 183 -6.35 -15.37 8.70
N MET A 184 -6.39 -14.25 7.96
CA MET A 184 -5.57 -13.06 8.23
C MET A 184 -6.19 -12.16 9.33
N ARG A 185 -7.41 -12.47 9.81
CA ARG A 185 -8.09 -11.81 10.95
C ARG A 185 -7.53 -12.27 12.30
N GLY A 186 -6.21 -12.37 12.41
CA GLY A 186 -5.57 -12.51 13.72
C GLY A 186 -5.92 -11.33 14.63
N GLY A 187 -5.66 -11.49 15.92
CA GLY A 187 -5.77 -10.40 16.89
C GLY A 187 -7.16 -10.19 17.48
N ASN A 188 -7.20 -9.34 18.52
CA ASN A 188 -8.40 -8.97 19.24
C ASN A 188 -9.13 -7.83 18.50
N LYS A 189 -10.46 -7.89 18.36
CA LYS A 189 -11.29 -6.83 17.72
C LYS A 189 -11.05 -5.45 18.34
N GLU A 190 -11.03 -5.37 19.67
CA GLU A 190 -10.73 -4.15 20.41
C GLU A 190 -9.34 -3.62 20.03
N ARG A 191 -8.35 -4.52 20.01
CA ARG A 191 -6.99 -4.12 19.64
C ARG A 191 -6.86 -3.69 18.18
N ASN A 192 -7.56 -4.33 17.26
CA ASN A 192 -7.62 -3.90 15.85
C ASN A 192 -8.21 -2.49 15.73
N SER A 193 -9.25 -2.16 16.50
CA SER A 193 -9.81 -0.79 16.54
C SER A 193 -8.80 0.22 17.04
N ILE A 194 -8.12 -0.07 18.15
CA ILE A 194 -7.09 0.83 18.71
C ILE A 194 -5.95 1.03 17.72
N VAL A 195 -5.46 -0.03 17.06
CA VAL A 195 -4.39 0.07 16.07
C VAL A 195 -4.81 0.89 14.85
N LYS A 196 -6.08 0.78 14.45
CA LYS A 196 -6.64 1.62 13.40
C LYS A 196 -6.60 3.10 13.81
N GLU A 197 -7.08 3.43 15.00
CA GLU A 197 -7.06 4.81 15.53
C GLU A 197 -5.63 5.35 15.66
N GLU A 198 -4.72 4.59 16.25
CA GLU A 198 -3.28 4.90 16.33
C GLU A 198 -2.70 5.18 14.93
N THR A 199 -3.06 4.36 13.94
CA THR A 199 -2.63 4.51 12.55
C THR A 199 -3.15 5.81 11.94
N LEU A 200 -4.44 6.14 12.13
CA LEU A 200 -5.03 7.36 11.58
C LEU A 200 -4.37 8.62 12.15
N GLU A 201 -4.06 8.63 13.44
CA GLU A 201 -3.33 9.74 14.07
C GLU A 201 -1.90 9.85 13.55
N ILE A 202 -1.20 8.73 13.32
CA ILE A 202 0.11 8.75 12.68
C ILE A 202 0.02 9.26 11.24
N VAL A 203 -0.99 8.85 10.48
CA VAL A 203 -1.23 9.33 9.10
C VAL A 203 -1.38 10.84 9.10
N LYS A 204 -2.26 11.40 9.94
CA LYS A 204 -2.44 12.85 10.03
C LYS A 204 -1.12 13.55 10.37
N LYS A 205 -0.44 13.11 11.43
CA LYS A 205 0.79 13.74 11.92
C LYS A 205 1.95 13.69 10.91
N ARG A 206 2.17 12.54 10.27
CA ARG A 206 3.30 12.37 9.35
C ARG A 206 3.04 13.01 7.99
N MET A 207 1.80 12.95 7.51
CA MET A 207 1.49 13.37 6.15
C MET A 207 1.30 14.88 6.02
N GLN A 208 1.02 15.60 7.11
CA GLN A 208 0.64 17.03 7.23
C GLN A 208 1.32 18.11 6.35
N THR A 209 2.41 17.91 5.60
CA THR A 209 2.99 18.98 4.76
C THR A 209 3.88 18.50 3.61
N CYS A 210 3.43 18.64 2.36
CA CYS A 210 4.28 18.40 1.18
C CYS A 210 4.46 19.61 0.25
N LEU A 211 3.66 20.66 0.38
CA LEU A 211 3.63 21.75 -0.60
C LEU A 211 4.22 23.06 -0.05
N LYS A 212 5.30 23.52 -0.68
CA LYS A 212 5.92 24.84 -0.44
C LYS A 212 5.45 25.93 -1.40
N LYS A 213 4.73 25.60 -2.49
CA LYS A 213 4.37 26.56 -3.55
C LYS A 213 2.87 26.63 -3.83
N LYS A 214 2.41 27.83 -4.19
CA LYS A 214 1.03 28.11 -4.63
C LYS A 214 0.72 27.28 -5.89
N ALA A 215 -0.11 26.24 -5.78
CA ALA A 215 -0.62 25.50 -6.93
C ALA A 215 -1.46 26.42 -7.86
N SER A 216 -1.32 26.21 -9.18
CA SER A 216 -2.06 26.92 -10.24
C SER A 216 -3.45 26.31 -10.47
N SER A 217 -4.40 27.09 -10.98
CA SER A 217 -5.84 26.81 -11.00
C SER A 217 -6.33 25.82 -12.09
N LYS A 218 -5.50 24.89 -12.58
CA LYS A 218 -5.80 24.10 -13.79
C LYS A 218 -6.36 22.67 -13.59
N VAL A 219 -6.76 22.29 -12.38
CA VAL A 219 -7.09 20.91 -11.95
C VAL A 219 -8.43 20.34 -12.49
N GLY A 220 -9.15 21.04 -13.37
CA GLY A 220 -10.52 20.68 -13.74
C GLY A 220 -10.72 19.54 -14.76
N ARG A 221 -9.70 19.18 -15.57
CA ARG A 221 -9.91 18.34 -16.78
C ARG A 221 -9.61 16.84 -16.63
N ILE A 222 -8.96 16.40 -15.55
CA ILE A 222 -8.43 15.03 -15.44
C ILE A 222 -9.26 14.14 -14.51
N ALA A 223 -10.09 14.72 -13.64
CA ALA A 223 -11.09 13.98 -12.87
C ALA A 223 -11.93 13.07 -13.78
N ASP A 224 -12.28 13.54 -14.99
CA ASP A 224 -13.08 12.78 -15.96
C ASP A 224 -12.26 11.65 -16.62
N LYS A 225 -11.00 11.90 -16.98
CA LYS A 225 -10.12 10.92 -17.65
C LYS A 225 -9.78 9.71 -16.76
N TYR A 226 -9.53 9.94 -15.46
CA TYR A 226 -9.29 8.83 -14.52
C TYR A 226 -10.58 8.21 -13.99
N LYS A 227 -11.72 8.93 -14.00
CA LYS A 227 -13.02 8.29 -13.73
C LYS A 227 -13.27 7.18 -14.74
N GLU A 228 -13.00 7.41 -16.02
CA GLU A 228 -13.11 6.38 -17.08
C GLU A 228 -12.13 5.22 -16.86
N ALA A 229 -10.86 5.48 -16.54
CA ALA A 229 -9.86 4.44 -16.29
C ALA A 229 -10.09 3.65 -14.99
N VAL A 230 -10.69 4.26 -13.97
CA VAL A 230 -11.07 3.58 -12.72
C VAL A 230 -12.35 2.77 -12.95
N THR A 231 -13.30 3.27 -13.73
CA THR A 231 -14.54 2.55 -14.06
C THR A 231 -14.25 1.30 -14.90
N SER A 232 -13.35 1.39 -15.89
CA SER A 232 -12.93 0.22 -16.68
C SER A 232 -12.24 -0.86 -15.83
N ASN A 233 -11.37 -0.47 -14.90
CA ASN A 233 -10.76 -1.42 -13.96
C ASN A 233 -11.78 -2.03 -12.99
N ILE A 234 -12.82 -1.29 -12.57
CA ILE A 234 -13.90 -1.83 -11.72
C ILE A 234 -14.74 -2.84 -12.51
N ASP A 235 -15.04 -2.56 -13.77
CA ASP A 235 -15.79 -3.47 -14.64
C ASP A 235 -15.00 -4.77 -14.91
N ASP A 236 -13.69 -4.67 -15.11
CA ASP A 236 -12.80 -5.84 -15.22
C ASP A 236 -12.80 -6.67 -13.92
N ILE A 237 -12.74 -6.02 -12.75
CA ILE A 237 -12.83 -6.70 -11.45
C ILE A 237 -14.20 -7.38 -11.27
N GLN A 238 -15.30 -6.72 -11.64
CA GLN A 238 -16.64 -7.30 -11.53
C GLN A 238 -16.80 -8.51 -12.47
N ASN A 239 -16.22 -8.44 -13.67
CA ASN A 239 -16.23 -9.54 -14.62
C ASN A 239 -15.35 -10.71 -14.17
N ASP A 240 -14.20 -10.46 -13.55
CA ASP A 240 -13.33 -11.49 -12.97
C ASP A 240 -13.99 -12.15 -11.75
N VAL A 241 -14.64 -11.38 -10.88
CA VAL A 241 -15.43 -11.93 -9.76
C VAL A 241 -16.57 -12.78 -10.29
N LYS A 242 -17.31 -12.31 -11.32
CA LYS A 242 -18.37 -13.11 -11.97
C LYS A 242 -17.84 -14.41 -12.53
N LYS A 243 -16.72 -14.40 -13.28
CA LYS A 243 -16.06 -15.60 -13.82
C LYS A 243 -15.62 -16.59 -12.74
N VAL A 244 -15.08 -16.10 -11.62
CA VAL A 244 -14.69 -16.96 -10.48
C VAL A 244 -15.92 -17.54 -9.78
N THR A 245 -17.03 -16.80 -9.72
CA THR A 245 -18.28 -17.28 -9.10
C THR A 245 -19.14 -18.16 -10.01
N SER A 246 -19.05 -18.02 -11.34
CA SER A 246 -19.78 -18.83 -12.32
C SER A 246 -18.98 -20.05 -12.79
N GLY A 247 -17.66 -20.02 -12.66
CA GLY A 247 -16.73 -21.09 -13.02
C GLY A 247 -16.36 -22.01 -11.85
N GLY A 248 -17.30 -22.84 -11.40
CA GLY A 248 -16.94 -24.17 -10.91
C GLY A 248 -16.74 -24.37 -9.40
N LYS A 249 -17.59 -25.25 -8.86
CA LYS A 249 -17.41 -26.03 -7.63
C LYS A 249 -16.00 -26.64 -7.52
N PHE A 250 -15.46 -26.64 -6.31
CA PHE A 250 -14.54 -27.66 -5.75
C PHE A 250 -13.39 -28.16 -6.65
N GLY A 251 -12.23 -27.51 -6.60
CA GLY A 251 -11.00 -28.06 -7.21
C GLY A 251 -9.66 -27.68 -6.54
N LEU A 252 -9.64 -26.71 -5.61
CA LEU A 252 -8.37 -26.17 -5.08
C LEU A 252 -7.88 -26.80 -3.76
N ALA A 253 -8.69 -27.63 -3.09
CA ALA A 253 -8.30 -28.23 -1.81
C ALA A 253 -7.34 -29.43 -1.91
N LYS A 254 -7.10 -29.99 -3.11
CA LYS A 254 -6.34 -31.27 -3.24
C LYS A 254 -4.85 -31.11 -3.58
N LYS A 255 -4.34 -29.89 -3.78
CA LYS A 255 -2.95 -29.67 -4.24
C LYS A 255 -1.99 -29.04 -3.21
N MET A 256 -2.45 -28.77 -2.00
CA MET A 256 -1.63 -28.19 -0.92
C MET A 256 -1.28 -29.17 0.22
N LEU A 257 -1.52 -30.47 0.02
CA LEU A 257 -1.19 -31.51 1.01
C LEU A 257 0.01 -32.40 0.62
N ASN A 258 0.72 -32.07 -0.47
CA ASN A 258 1.95 -32.74 -0.88
C ASN A 258 3.02 -31.72 -1.34
N LEU A 259 3.40 -30.80 -0.46
CA LEU A 259 4.67 -30.06 -0.48
C LEU A 259 5.07 -29.73 0.96
#